data_AF-A0A850XLS7-F1
#
_entry.id   AF-A0A850XLS7-F1
#
_cell.length_a   1.000
_cell.length_b   1.000
_cell.length_c   1.000
_cell.angle_alpha   90.00
_cell.angle_beta   90.00
_cell.angle_gamma   90.00
#
_symmetry.space_group_name_H-M   'P 1'
#
loop_
_entity.id
_entity.type
_entity.pdbx_description
1 polymer ?
#
loop_
_entity_poly.entity_id
_entity_poly.type
_entity_poly.pdbx_seq_one_letter_code
_entity_poly.pdbx_strand_id
1 'polypeptide(L)'
;ELTTVRVQDPRVQNEGSWNSYVDYKIFLHTNSKAFTAKTSCPLPLLCACRPVPDLPGKSTFFVGSTDEFIEKRRQGLQQFLEKVVQNVVLLSDSRLHLFLQSQLSVPEIEACVQGQGSQTVTEAILHYAMSNCGWVQEEESRP
;
A
#
# COMPACT_ATOMS: atom_id res chain seq x y z
N GLU A 1 -13.29 15.37 -11.56
CA GLU A 1 -13.17 13.96 -11.13
C GLU A 1 -12.74 13.94 -9.67
N LEU A 2 -13.19 12.96 -8.90
CA LEU A 2 -12.90 12.82 -7.46
C LEU A 2 -12.06 11.57 -7.25
N THR A 3 -10.90 11.72 -6.59
CA THR A 3 -10.05 10.63 -6.12
C THR A 3 -9.74 10.85 -4.65
N THR A 4 -10.15 9.90 -3.82
CA THR A 4 -9.90 9.87 -2.38
C THR A 4 -8.93 8.74 -2.08
N VAL A 5 -7.84 9.06 -1.38
CA VAL A 5 -6.87 8.07 -0.88
C VAL A 5 -6.80 8.14 0.65
N ARG A 6 -6.63 6.99 1.30
CA ARG A 6 -6.47 6.88 2.75
C ARG A 6 -5.38 5.86 3.09
N VAL A 7 -4.46 6.23 3.97
CA VAL A 7 -3.42 5.36 4.55
C VAL A 7 -3.80 5.11 6.00
N GLN A 8 -4.04 3.86 6.36
CA GLN A 8 -4.60 3.45 7.65
C GLN A 8 -3.97 2.14 8.15
N ASP A 9 -4.37 1.73 9.36
CA ASP A 9 -4.11 0.40 9.93
C ASP A 9 -2.63 -0.01 9.85
N PRO A 10 -1.72 0.71 10.55
CA PRO A 10 -0.33 0.31 10.61
C PRO A 10 -0.21 -1.05 11.30
N ARG A 11 0.44 -2.03 10.66
CA ARG A 11 0.65 -3.36 11.25
C ARG A 11 2.12 -3.75 11.24
N VAL A 12 2.56 -4.37 12.33
CA VAL A 12 3.88 -4.98 12.40
C VAL A 12 3.81 -6.36 11.76
N GLN A 13 4.63 -6.57 10.74
CA GLN A 13 4.83 -7.84 10.07
C GLN A 13 6.11 -8.51 10.59
N ASN A 14 6.11 -9.84 10.62
CA ASN A 14 7.23 -10.67 11.10
C ASN A 14 7.72 -10.27 12.51
N GLU A 15 6.79 -9.97 13.43
CA GLU A 15 7.14 -9.55 14.78
C GLU A 15 8.06 -10.59 15.46
N GLY A 16 9.16 -10.12 16.05
CA GLY A 16 10.16 -10.97 16.70
C GLY A 16 11.23 -11.58 15.78
N SER A 17 11.17 -11.33 14.48
CA SER A 17 12.19 -11.72 13.50
C SER A 17 13.13 -10.56 13.15
N TRP A 18 14.33 -10.87 12.63
CA TRP A 18 15.31 -9.90 12.11
C TRP A 18 14.80 -9.09 10.91
N ASN A 19 13.74 -9.58 10.25
CA ASN A 19 13.09 -8.94 9.11
C ASN A 19 11.70 -8.39 9.47
N SER A 20 11.53 -7.94 10.71
CA SER A 20 10.35 -7.19 11.16
C SER A 20 10.21 -5.88 10.38
N TYR A 21 8.99 -5.53 9.97
CA TYR A 21 8.68 -4.25 9.34
C TYR A 21 7.25 -3.78 9.67
N VAL A 22 6.95 -2.51 9.38
CA VAL A 22 5.59 -1.95 9.49
C VAL A 22 5.04 -1.69 8.10
N ASP A 23 3.88 -2.26 7.80
CA ASP A 23 3.09 -1.93 6.61
C ASP A 23 1.89 -1.04 6.96
N TYR A 24 1.23 -0.54 5.92
CA TYR A 24 0.03 0.29 6.03
C TYR A 24 -0.96 -0.17 4.97
N LYS A 25 -2.26 -0.12 5.31
CA LYS A 25 -3.35 -0.31 4.34
C LYS A 25 -3.60 0.97 3.57
N ILE A 26 -3.60 0.89 2.24
CA ILE A 26 -4.05 1.98 1.36
C ILE A 26 -5.44 1.69 0.83
N PHE A 27 -6.38 2.61 1.05
CA PHE A 27 -7.69 2.62 0.39
C PHE A 27 -7.73 3.70 -0.67
N LEU A 28 -8.18 3.34 -1.87
CA LEU A 28 -8.42 4.26 -2.97
C LEU A 28 -9.89 4.17 -3.41
N HIS A 29 -10.56 5.31 -3.47
CA HIS A 29 -11.90 5.43 -4.05
C HIS A 29 -11.89 6.54 -5.09
N THR A 30 -12.29 6.25 -6.31
CA THR A 30 -12.22 7.22 -7.41
C THR A 30 -13.30 7.00 -8.45
N ASN A 31 -13.79 8.09 -9.03
CA ASN A 31 -14.61 8.05 -10.24
C ASN A 31 -13.81 8.36 -11.53
N SER A 32 -12.54 8.75 -11.39
CA SER A 32 -11.68 9.13 -12.52
C SER A 32 -11.50 7.98 -13.50
N LYS A 33 -11.49 8.30 -14.80
CA LYS A 33 -11.19 7.32 -15.86
C LYS A 33 -9.71 6.93 -15.91
N ALA A 34 -8.84 7.64 -15.19
CA ALA A 34 -7.43 7.31 -15.10
C ALA A 34 -7.18 5.99 -14.37
N PHE A 35 -8.12 5.52 -13.54
CA PHE A 35 -7.98 4.29 -12.75
C PHE A 35 -8.87 3.16 -13.28
N THR A 36 -8.31 1.95 -13.31
CA THR A 36 -8.97 0.74 -13.80
C THR A 36 -10.04 0.25 -12.82
N ALA A 37 -9.70 0.14 -11.53
CA ALA A 37 -10.66 -0.16 -10.48
C ALA A 37 -11.16 1.12 -9.79
N LYS A 38 -12.46 1.21 -9.51
CA LYS A 38 -13.10 2.39 -8.87
C LYS A 38 -12.96 2.39 -7.35
N THR A 39 -12.77 1.20 -6.79
CA THR A 39 -12.48 0.98 -5.38
C THR A 39 -11.33 -0.01 -5.34
N SER A 40 -10.19 0.37 -4.76
CA SER A 40 -9.14 -0.59 -4.48
C SER A 40 -9.36 -1.18 -3.10
N CYS A 41 -9.14 -2.49 -2.99
CA CYS A 41 -9.01 -3.19 -1.74
C CYS A 41 -7.78 -2.67 -0.96
N PRO A 42 -7.74 -2.81 0.38
CA PRO A 42 -6.61 -2.35 1.18
C PRO A 42 -5.32 -3.00 0.71
N LEU A 43 -4.38 -2.18 0.24
CA LEU A 43 -3.06 -2.66 -0.16
C LEU A 43 -2.07 -2.57 1.00
N PRO A 44 -1.31 -3.64 1.30
CA PRO A 44 -0.10 -3.53 2.09
C PRO A 44 1.00 -2.84 1.27
N LEU A 45 1.40 -1.65 1.71
CA LEU A 45 2.49 -0.87 1.11
C LEU A 45 3.82 -1.65 1.23
N LEU A 46 4.36 -2.15 0.11
CA LEU A 46 5.65 -2.85 0.06
C LEU A 46 6.79 -1.97 0.60
N CYS A 47 7.52 -2.55 1.56
CA CYS A 47 8.95 -2.42 1.83
C CYS A 47 9.78 -1.59 0.83
N ALA A 48 9.80 -0.26 0.95
CA ALA A 48 10.86 0.57 0.38
C ALA A 48 10.88 1.98 1.02
N CYS A 49 11.40 2.09 2.24
CA CYS A 49 12.32 3.14 2.66
C CYS A 49 12.70 2.95 4.14
N ARG A 50 13.98 2.60 4.34
CA ARG A 50 14.72 2.37 5.59
C ARG A 50 14.31 1.15 6.43
N PRO A 51 15.29 0.40 7.00
CA PRO A 51 14.99 -0.48 8.11
C PRO A 51 14.34 0.37 9.21
N VAL A 52 13.25 -0.14 9.77
CA VAL A 52 12.86 0.28 11.12
C VAL A 52 14.14 0.08 11.95
N PRO A 53 14.66 1.11 12.64
CA PRO A 53 15.78 0.90 13.57
C PRO A 53 15.40 -0.29 14.45
N ASP A 54 16.28 -1.29 14.59
CA ASP A 54 16.00 -2.52 15.34
C ASP A 54 15.11 -2.20 16.54
N LEU A 55 13.92 -2.80 16.58
CA LEU A 55 12.99 -2.60 17.68
C LEU A 55 13.76 -2.92 18.96
N PRO A 56 14.04 -1.92 19.83
CA PRO A 56 14.79 -2.19 21.04
C PRO A 56 13.99 -3.21 21.83
N GLY A 57 14.60 -4.38 22.06
CA GLY A 57 14.00 -5.48 22.79
C GLY A 57 13.36 -4.94 24.07
N LYS A 58 12.06 -5.21 24.20
CA LYS A 58 11.23 -5.06 25.40
C LYS A 58 11.73 -3.98 26.38
N SER A 59 11.36 -2.73 26.12
CA SER A 59 11.38 -1.70 27.17
C SER A 59 10.04 -0.98 27.18
N THR A 60 9.31 -1.16 28.28
CA THR A 60 7.99 -0.59 28.58
C THR A 60 8.00 0.94 28.72
N PHE A 61 9.11 1.62 28.36
CA PHE A 61 9.28 3.07 28.43
C PHE A 61 9.29 3.79 27.06
N PHE A 62 9.29 3.07 25.94
CA PHE A 62 9.44 3.64 24.57
C PHE A 62 8.20 3.49 23.66
N VAL A 63 7.07 3.03 24.19
CA VAL A 63 5.85 2.79 23.41
C VAL A 63 5.34 4.09 22.75
N GLY A 64 5.44 5.23 23.44
CA GLY A 64 4.98 6.53 22.91
C GLY A 64 5.78 7.05 21.71
N SER A 65 7.10 6.86 21.68
CA SER A 65 7.94 7.38 20.58
C SER A 65 7.80 6.56 19.29
N THR A 66 7.56 5.26 19.41
CA THR A 66 7.38 4.38 18.25
C THR A 66 6.01 4.62 17.60
N ASP A 67 4.95 4.74 18.41
CA ASP A 67 3.60 5.02 17.92
C ASP A 67 3.51 6.42 17.28
N GLU A 68 4.11 7.44 17.91
CA GLU A 68 4.20 8.79 17.33
C GLU A 68 4.97 8.79 16.00
N PHE A 69 6.07 8.03 15.92
CA PHE A 69 6.83 7.89 14.69
C PHE A 69 6.02 7.21 13.58
N ILE A 70 5.33 6.10 13.90
CA ILE A 70 4.48 5.37 12.96
C ILE A 70 3.35 6.28 12.46
N GLU A 71 2.69 7.02 13.35
CA GLU A 71 1.61 7.93 12.98
C GLU A 71 2.12 9.11 12.12
N LYS A 72 3.28 9.70 12.46
CA LYS A 72 3.90 10.75 11.66
C LYS A 72 4.29 10.25 10.26
N ARG A 73 4.80 9.01 10.18
CA ARG A 73 5.09 8.35 8.90
C ARG A 73 3.81 8.11 8.10
N ARG A 74 2.74 7.60 8.73
CA ARG A 74 1.43 7.41 8.11
C ARG A 74 0.86 8.71 7.53
N GLN A 75 0.94 9.82 8.29
CA GLN A 75 0.51 11.14 7.85
C GLN A 75 1.34 11.66 6.67
N GLY A 76 2.67 11.47 6.70
CA GLY A 76 3.54 11.80 5.58
C GLY A 76 3.19 11.02 4.31
N LEU A 77 2.94 9.71 4.44
CA LEU A 77 2.49 8.85 3.34
C LEU A 77 1.12 9.28 2.80
N GLN A 78 0.17 9.62 3.69
CA GLN A 78 -1.13 10.17 3.31
C GLN A 78 -0.99 11.42 2.44
N GLN A 79 -0.26 12.42 2.92
CA GLN A 79 -0.05 13.69 2.20
C GLN A 79 0.69 13.49 0.87
N PHE A 80 1.63 12.55 0.83
CA PHE A 80 2.35 12.20 -0.39
C PHE A 80 1.37 11.62 -1.43
N LEU A 81 0.58 10.61 -1.06
CA LEU A 81 -0.36 9.98 -1.98
C LEU A 81 -1.45 10.96 -2.44
N GLU A 82 -1.95 11.83 -1.56
CA GLU A 82 -2.92 12.88 -1.92
C GLU A 82 -2.39 13.81 -3.02
N LYS A 83 -1.10 14.15 -3.00
CA LYS A 83 -0.46 14.95 -4.06
C LYS A 83 -0.24 14.15 -5.33
N VAL A 84 0.19 12.89 -5.19
CA VAL A 84 0.47 12.01 -6.34
C VAL A 84 -0.80 11.76 -7.16
N VAL A 85 -1.93 11.43 -6.51
CA VAL A 85 -3.19 11.12 -7.20
C VAL A 85 -3.86 12.35 -7.84
N GLN A 86 -3.35 13.56 -7.58
CA GLN A 86 -3.78 14.80 -8.24
C GLN A 86 -2.89 15.18 -9.43
N ASN A 87 -1.74 14.53 -9.62
CA ASN A 87 -0.81 14.84 -10.69
C ASN A 87 -1.05 13.93 -11.91
N VAL A 88 -1.60 14.51 -12.98
CA VAL A 88 -1.95 13.79 -14.21
C VAL A 88 -0.76 13.11 -14.90
N VAL A 89 0.46 13.64 -14.75
CA VAL A 89 1.68 13.02 -15.31
C VAL A 89 2.00 11.74 -14.55
N LEU A 90 1.92 11.76 -13.22
CA LEU A 90 2.14 10.55 -12.41
C LEU A 90 1.03 9.52 -12.62
N LEU A 91 -0.21 9.97 -12.82
CA LEU A 91 -1.33 9.09 -13.16
C LEU A 91 -1.20 8.42 -14.54
N SER A 92 -0.27 8.85 -15.40
CA SER A 92 0.01 8.15 -16.66
C SER A 92 0.94 6.96 -16.48
N ASP A 93 1.59 6.81 -15.33
CA ASP A 93 2.52 5.71 -15.06
C ASP A 93 1.79 4.45 -14.60
N SER A 94 1.92 3.37 -15.38
CA SER A 94 1.34 2.06 -15.05
C SER A 94 1.88 1.46 -13.76
N ARG A 95 3.12 1.79 -13.35
CA ARG A 95 3.69 1.35 -12.07
C ARG A 95 2.90 1.88 -10.90
N LEU A 96 2.47 3.15 -10.96
CA LEU A 96 1.65 3.75 -9.91
C LEU A 96 0.30 3.02 -9.81
N HIS A 97 -0.31 2.67 -10.94
CA HIS A 97 -1.57 1.92 -10.96
C HIS A 97 -1.41 0.51 -10.39
N LEU A 98 -0.38 -0.22 -10.81
CA LEU A 98 -0.09 -1.55 -10.24
C LEU A 98 0.18 -1.46 -8.75
N PHE A 99 0.94 -0.46 -8.32
CA PHE A 99 1.24 -0.21 -6.92
C PHE A 99 0.00 0.14 -6.08
N LEU A 100 -0.97 0.87 -6.64
CA LEU A 100 -2.19 1.29 -5.94
C LEU A 100 -3.41 0.36 -6.13
N GLN A 101 -3.35 -0.56 -7.08
CA GLN A 101 -4.51 -1.38 -7.46
C GLN A 101 -4.18 -2.88 -7.66
N SER A 102 -3.02 -3.36 -7.23
CA SER A 102 -2.66 -4.79 -7.24
C SER A 102 -1.77 -5.15 -6.04
N GLN A 103 -1.63 -6.44 -5.74
CA GLN A 103 -0.67 -6.95 -4.74
C GLN A 103 0.66 -7.42 -5.34
N LEU A 104 1.02 -6.97 -6.54
CA LEU A 104 2.30 -7.32 -7.15
C LEU A 104 3.47 -6.74 -6.33
N SER A 105 4.49 -7.55 -6.13
CA SER A 105 5.78 -7.09 -5.59
C SER A 105 6.46 -6.12 -6.57
N VAL A 106 7.38 -5.29 -6.08
CA VAL A 106 8.12 -4.33 -6.93
C VAL A 106 8.79 -5.02 -8.14
N PRO A 107 9.45 -6.18 -8.01
CA PRO A 107 9.99 -6.90 -9.17
C PRO A 107 8.91 -7.35 -10.16
N GLU A 108 7.76 -7.81 -9.68
CA GLU A 108 6.64 -8.22 -10.54
C GLU A 108 5.99 -7.03 -11.26
N ILE A 109 5.91 -5.87 -10.59
CA ILE A 109 5.48 -4.60 -11.21
C ILE A 109 6.40 -4.26 -12.37
N GLU A 110 7.72 -4.25 -12.14
CA GLU A 110 8.70 -3.93 -13.20
C GLU A 110 8.63 -4.93 -14.36
N ALA A 111 8.51 -6.22 -14.07
CA ALA A 111 8.33 -7.24 -15.11
C ALA A 111 7.03 -7.03 -15.92
N CYS A 112 5.92 -6.69 -15.24
CA CYS A 112 4.64 -6.45 -15.89
C CYS A 112 4.67 -5.22 -16.82
N VAL A 113 5.24 -4.09 -16.38
CA VAL A 113 5.32 -2.88 -17.21
C VAL A 113 6.31 -3.02 -18.37
N GLN A 114 7.28 -3.94 -18.27
CA GLN A 114 8.22 -4.28 -19.35
C GLN A 114 7.67 -5.33 -20.33
N GLY A 115 6.46 -5.85 -20.10
CA GLY A 115 5.86 -6.91 -20.93
C GLY A 115 6.49 -8.29 -20.73
N GLN A 116 7.22 -8.50 -19.64
CA GLN A 116 7.83 -9.78 -19.26
C GLN A 116 6.94 -10.60 -18.31
N GLY A 117 5.88 -10.01 -17.77
CA GLY A 117 4.90 -10.68 -16.93
C GLY A 117 3.94 -11.59 -17.71
N SER A 118 3.30 -12.53 -17.01
CA SER A 118 2.28 -13.43 -17.56
C SER A 118 0.91 -12.76 -17.80
N GLN A 119 0.74 -11.52 -17.35
CA GLN A 119 -0.49 -10.75 -17.40
C GLN A 119 -0.19 -9.28 -17.71
N THR A 120 -1.15 -8.62 -18.37
CA THR A 120 -1.12 -7.18 -18.61
C THR A 120 -1.40 -6.39 -17.33
N VAL A 121 -1.09 -5.09 -17.35
CA VAL A 121 -1.39 -4.17 -16.25
C VAL A 121 -2.86 -4.21 -15.85
N THR A 122 -3.75 -4.15 -16.85
CA THR A 122 -5.20 -4.16 -16.64
C THR A 122 -5.66 -5.49 -16.06
N GLU A 123 -5.15 -6.61 -16.58
CA GLU A 123 -5.48 -7.95 -16.05
C GLU A 123 -5.03 -8.11 -14.61
N ALA A 124 -3.83 -7.67 -14.24
CA ALA A 124 -3.35 -7.72 -12.86
C ALA A 124 -4.26 -6.96 -11.89
N ILE A 125 -4.69 -5.76 -12.29
CA ILE A 125 -5.59 -4.92 -11.48
C ILE A 125 -6.99 -5.56 -11.37
N LEU A 126 -7.54 -6.03 -12.49
CA LEU A 126 -8.86 -6.67 -12.49
C LEU A 126 -8.85 -7.99 -11.71
N HIS A 127 -7.82 -8.82 -11.90
CA HIS A 127 -7.67 -10.07 -11.18
C HIS A 127 -7.61 -9.82 -9.66
N TYR A 128 -6.88 -8.79 -9.22
CA TYR A 128 -6.87 -8.42 -7.82
C TYR A 128 -8.23 -7.91 -7.33
N ALA A 129 -8.89 -7.03 -8.09
CA ALA A 129 -10.21 -6.52 -7.72
C ALA A 129 -11.29 -7.60 -7.66
N MET A 130 -11.20 -8.63 -8.50
CA MET A 130 -12.09 -9.79 -8.51
C MET A 130 -11.72 -10.83 -7.45
N SER A 131 -10.44 -10.90 -7.07
CA SER A 131 -10.01 -11.74 -5.96
C SER A 131 -10.58 -11.17 -4.67
N ASN A 132 -11.34 -11.97 -3.92
CA ASN A 132 -11.94 -11.55 -2.66
C ASN A 132 -10.89 -11.23 -1.56
N CYS A 133 -9.60 -11.21 -1.89
CA CYS A 133 -8.46 -10.98 -1.02
C CYS A 133 -8.50 -9.64 -0.28
N GLY A 134 -9.19 -8.63 -0.82
CA GLY A 134 -9.40 -7.36 -0.13
C GLY A 134 -10.41 -7.38 1.01
N TRP A 135 -11.42 -8.23 0.90
CA TRP A 135 -12.47 -8.40 1.92
C TRP A 135 -12.00 -9.30 3.05
N VAL A 136 -11.19 -10.33 2.74
CA VAL A 136 -10.65 -11.27 3.73
C VAL A 136 -9.77 -10.57 4.78
N GLN A 137 -9.02 -9.53 4.40
CA GLN A 137 -8.22 -8.75 5.35
C GLN A 137 -9.03 -7.81 6.26
N GLU A 138 -10.28 -7.51 5.92
CA GLU A 138 -11.17 -6.65 6.71
C GLU A 138 -11.95 -7.45 7.77
N GLU A 139 -12.28 -8.71 7.48
CA GLU A 139 -13.01 -9.59 8.40
C GLU A 139 -12.13 -10.09 9.56
N GLU A 140 -10.84 -10.35 9.32
CA GLU A 140 -9.88 -10.66 10.39
C GLU A 140 -9.53 -9.45 11.28
N SER A 141 -10.05 -8.26 10.95
CA SER A 141 -9.86 -7.02 11.71
C SER A 141 -11.04 -6.66 12.61
N ARG A 142 -12.14 -7.42 12.59
CA ARG A 142 -13.29 -7.17 13.45
C ARG A 142 -13.18 -8.05 14.71
N PRO A 143 -13.34 -7.49 15.92
CA PRO A 143 -13.37 -8.27 17.15
C PRO A 143 -14.57 -9.20 17.24
#